data_AF-A0A328F9L4-F1
#
_entry.id   AF-A0A328F9L4-F1
#
_cell.length_a   1.000
_cell.length_b   1.000
_cell.length_c   1.000
_cell.angle_alpha   90.00
_cell.angle_beta   90.00
_cell.angle_gamma   90.00
#
_symmetry.space_group_name_H-M   'P 1'
#
loop_
_entity.id
_entity.type
_entity.pdbx_description
1 polymer ?
#
loop_
_entity_poly.entity_id
_entity_poly.type
_entity_poly.pdbx_seq_one_letter_code
_entity_poly.pdbx_strand_id
1 'polypeptide(L)'
;MAEPITTNGHRQRLAAFFKNGTGLSVISKMAFGDGGYAGESVIEPDPAQTALNSELMRKNLSLVLQDDAYSVTGTGVILKAELNGQSISEAGLLDADGNLVGFKNFAPKIKESDEEYEIKIKLKF
;
A
#
# COMPACT_ATOMS: atom_id res chain seq x y z
N MET A 1 -9.03 1.65 12.09
CA MET A 1 -8.20 1.60 10.87
C MET A 1 -9.06 1.00 9.78
N ALA A 2 -9.07 1.57 8.58
CA ALA A 2 -9.80 0.97 7.46
C ALA A 2 -9.09 -0.32 7.04
N GLU A 3 -9.87 -1.35 6.70
CA GLU A 3 -9.33 -2.56 6.08
C GLU A 3 -8.70 -2.19 4.72
N PRO A 4 -7.59 -2.83 4.33
CA PRO A 4 -7.03 -2.62 2.99
C PRO A 4 -8.01 -3.05 1.91
N ILE A 5 -8.02 -2.31 0.80
CA ILE A 5 -8.83 -2.65 -0.37
C ILE A 5 -7.95 -3.02 -1.56
N THR A 6 -8.45 -3.93 -2.38
CA THR A 6 -7.86 -4.27 -3.69
C THR A 6 -8.37 -3.29 -4.74
N THR A 7 -7.47 -2.77 -5.58
CA THR A 7 -7.84 -1.81 -6.64
C THR A 7 -8.56 -2.51 -7.80
N ASN A 8 -9.42 -1.77 -8.50
CA ASN A 8 -10.03 -2.20 -9.76
C ASN A 8 -8.97 -2.52 -10.81
N GLY A 9 -7.89 -1.74 -10.85
CA GLY A 9 -6.76 -1.99 -11.75
C GLY A 9 -6.13 -3.36 -11.54
N HIS A 10 -5.94 -3.77 -10.28
CA HIS A 10 -5.43 -5.12 -10.00
C HIS A 10 -6.42 -6.22 -10.41
N ARG A 11 -7.72 -6.05 -10.12
CA ARG A 11 -8.77 -7.00 -10.55
C ARG A 11 -8.80 -7.17 -12.08
N GLN A 12 -8.65 -6.09 -12.83
CA GLN A 12 -8.57 -6.13 -14.29
C GLN A 12 -7.33 -6.89 -14.78
N ARG A 13 -6.18 -6.69 -14.14
CA ARG A 13 -4.94 -7.42 -14.44
C ARG A 13 -5.04 -8.91 -14.12
N LEU A 14 -5.70 -9.28 -13.02
CA LEU A 14 -6.02 -10.67 -12.70
C LEU A 14 -6.91 -11.32 -13.77
N ALA A 15 -7.96 -10.61 -14.22
CA ALA A 15 -8.82 -11.10 -15.31
C ALA A 15 -8.04 -11.26 -16.63
N ALA A 16 -7.14 -10.32 -16.96
CA ALA A 16 -6.27 -10.43 -18.12
C ALA A 16 -5.35 -11.65 -18.04
N PHE A 17 -4.79 -11.92 -16.85
CA PHE A 17 -3.97 -13.11 -16.63
C PHE A 17 -4.75 -14.40 -16.88
N PHE A 18 -5.99 -14.51 -16.42
CA PHE A 18 -6.81 -15.69 -16.73
C PHE A 18 -7.21 -15.79 -18.21
N LYS A 19 -7.26 -14.67 -18.94
CA LYS A 19 -7.53 -14.66 -20.38
C LYS A 19 -6.33 -15.15 -21.20
N ASN A 20 -5.11 -14.71 -20.89
CA ASN A 20 -3.94 -14.92 -21.76
C ASN A 20 -2.58 -15.02 -21.05
N GLY A 21 -2.54 -15.14 -19.72
CA GLY A 21 -1.31 -15.27 -18.93
C GLY A 21 -0.49 -13.99 -18.78
N THR A 22 -1.04 -12.82 -19.11
CA THR A 22 -0.32 -11.54 -19.06
C THR A 22 -0.88 -10.59 -17.99
N GLY A 23 -0.08 -9.60 -17.59
CA GLY A 23 -0.56 -8.46 -16.80
C GLY A 23 -0.46 -8.62 -15.28
N LEU A 24 -0.01 -9.76 -14.74
CA LEU A 24 0.29 -9.89 -13.32
C LEU A 24 1.80 -9.89 -13.07
N SER A 25 2.22 -9.01 -12.16
CA SER A 25 3.57 -8.93 -11.63
C SER A 25 3.53 -9.12 -10.12
N VAL A 26 4.62 -9.64 -9.55
CA VAL A 26 4.71 -9.87 -8.11
C VAL A 26 4.70 -8.57 -7.33
N ILE A 27 4.05 -8.56 -6.17
CA ILE A 27 4.11 -7.46 -5.20
C ILE A 27 5.55 -7.30 -4.73
N SER A 28 6.11 -6.09 -4.83
CA SER A 28 7.54 -5.86 -4.55
C SER A 28 7.83 -4.56 -3.79
N LYS A 29 6.94 -3.57 -3.84
CA LYS A 29 7.16 -2.24 -3.28
C LYS A 29 6.00 -1.80 -2.39
N MET A 30 6.30 -0.91 -1.46
CA MET A 30 5.31 -0.14 -0.72
C MET A 30 5.51 1.35 -1.00
N ALA A 31 4.43 2.05 -1.28
CA ALA A 31 4.35 3.50 -1.25
C ALA A 31 3.77 3.95 0.09
N PHE A 32 4.27 5.08 0.58
CA PHE A 32 3.83 5.76 1.79
C PHE A 32 3.42 7.19 1.43
N GLY A 33 2.34 7.66 2.04
CA GLY A 33 1.78 8.97 1.73
C GLY A 33 1.09 9.64 2.90
N ASP A 34 0.71 10.90 2.69
CA ASP A 34 0.03 11.75 3.66
C ASP A 34 -1.39 12.16 3.25
N GLY A 35 -1.91 11.66 2.13
CA GLY A 35 -3.22 12.01 1.58
C GLY A 35 -4.39 11.11 2.04
N GLY A 36 -4.20 10.23 3.02
CA GLY A 36 -5.25 9.30 3.51
C GLY A 36 -6.19 9.88 4.58
N TYR A 37 -5.98 11.12 5.01
CA TYR A 37 -6.75 11.76 6.09
C TYR A 37 -7.11 13.18 5.71
N ALA A 38 -8.38 13.57 5.89
CA ALA A 38 -8.87 14.91 5.54
C ALA A 38 -9.81 15.45 6.63
N GLY A 39 -9.57 16.70 7.03
CA GLY A 39 -10.31 17.35 8.11
C GLY A 39 -10.10 16.63 9.43
N GLU A 40 -11.03 15.74 9.79
CA GLU A 40 -11.03 14.99 11.04
C GLU A 40 -11.27 13.48 10.84
N SER A 41 -11.34 13.00 9.59
CA SER A 41 -11.64 11.61 9.27
C SER A 41 -10.65 10.98 8.29
N VAL A 42 -10.50 9.67 8.43
CA VAL A 42 -9.80 8.83 7.45
C VAL A 42 -10.65 8.79 6.19
N ILE A 43 -10.06 9.11 5.05
CA ILE A 43 -10.74 9.06 3.75
C ILE A 43 -11.05 7.62 3.43
N GLU A 44 -12.31 7.33 3.06
CA GLU A 44 -12.71 6.00 2.60
C GLU A 44 -11.95 5.64 1.31
N PRO A 45 -11.22 4.51 1.28
CA PRO A 45 -10.48 4.09 0.09
C PRO A 45 -11.39 3.88 -1.13
N ASP A 46 -11.08 4.50 -2.27
CA ASP A 46 -11.79 4.26 -3.53
C ASP A 46 -11.07 3.17 -4.35
N PRO A 47 -11.71 2.03 -4.67
CA PRO A 47 -11.10 0.99 -5.48
C PRO A 47 -10.70 1.45 -6.89
N ALA A 48 -11.23 2.56 -7.41
CA ALA A 48 -10.82 3.11 -8.69
C ALA A 48 -9.45 3.80 -8.66
N GLN A 49 -8.88 4.07 -7.48
CA GLN A 49 -7.56 4.68 -7.35
C GLN A 49 -6.47 3.84 -8.04
N THR A 50 -5.63 4.54 -8.80
CA THR A 50 -4.45 3.98 -9.48
C THR A 50 -3.14 4.35 -8.78
N ALA A 51 -3.19 5.29 -7.83
CA ALA A 51 -2.10 5.78 -7.01
C ALA A 51 -2.63 6.24 -5.64
N LEU A 52 -1.71 6.46 -4.69
CA LEU A 52 -2.00 7.15 -3.43
C LEU A 52 -2.46 8.59 -3.68
N ASN A 53 -3.20 9.17 -2.75
CA ASN A 53 -3.67 10.56 -2.87
C ASN A 53 -2.51 11.56 -2.87
N SER A 54 -1.48 11.30 -2.07
CA SER A 54 -0.24 12.07 -1.99
C SER A 54 0.92 11.16 -1.58
N GLU A 55 1.66 10.65 -2.56
CA GLU A 55 2.81 9.78 -2.34
C GLU A 55 4.06 10.58 -1.92
N LEU A 56 4.65 10.22 -0.77
CA LEU A 56 5.88 10.84 -0.25
C LEU A 56 7.12 9.98 -0.54
N MET A 57 6.98 8.66 -0.53
CA MET A 57 8.08 7.72 -0.69
C MET A 57 7.60 6.40 -1.25
N ARG A 58 8.45 5.75 -2.05
CA ARG A 58 8.29 4.38 -2.51
C ARG A 58 9.57 3.61 -2.35
N LYS A 59 9.50 2.41 -1.79
CA LYS A 59 10.65 1.53 -1.61
C LYS A 59 10.27 0.05 -1.66
N ASN A 60 11.28 -0.81 -1.74
CA ASN A 60 11.07 -2.25 -1.71
C ASN A 60 10.47 -2.69 -0.36
N LEU A 61 9.62 -3.70 -0.41
CA LEU A 61 9.09 -4.35 0.80
C LEU A 61 10.23 -5.04 1.55
N SER A 62 10.17 -5.00 2.88
CA SER A 62 11.09 -5.77 3.72
C SER A 62 10.73 -7.25 3.72
N LEU A 63 9.43 -7.56 3.56
CA LEU A 63 8.90 -8.92 3.60
C LEU A 63 7.59 -9.03 2.82
N VAL A 64 7.43 -10.14 2.08
CA VAL A 64 6.18 -10.54 1.44
C VAL A 64 5.89 -11.98 1.84
N LEU A 65 4.72 -12.22 2.43
CA LEU A 65 4.30 -13.54 2.90
C LEU A 65 2.85 -13.83 2.52
N GLN A 66 2.52 -15.11 2.46
CA GLN A 66 1.15 -15.61 2.36
C GLN A 66 0.76 -16.21 3.72
N ASP A 67 -0.03 -15.48 4.50
CA ASP A 67 -0.42 -15.90 5.85
C ASP A 67 -1.57 -16.93 5.84
N ASP A 68 -2.39 -16.93 4.79
CA ASP A 68 -3.47 -17.89 4.57
C ASP A 68 -3.72 -18.14 3.08
N ALA A 69 -4.65 -19.05 2.76
CA ALA A 69 -4.91 -19.47 1.39
C ALA A 69 -5.42 -18.34 0.46
N TYR A 70 -5.91 -17.23 1.02
CA TYR A 70 -6.65 -16.20 0.27
C TYR A 70 -6.11 -14.79 0.48
N SER A 71 -4.85 -14.65 0.93
CA SER A 71 -4.26 -13.35 1.17
C SER A 71 -2.76 -13.29 0.95
N VAL A 72 -2.26 -12.08 0.77
CA VAL A 72 -0.83 -11.75 0.79
C VAL A 72 -0.59 -10.58 1.72
N THR A 73 0.44 -10.67 2.54
CA THR A 73 0.87 -9.59 3.43
C THR A 73 2.19 -9.02 2.96
N GLY A 74 2.18 -7.73 2.62
CA GLY A 74 3.39 -6.95 2.38
C GLY A 74 3.76 -6.10 3.59
N THR A 75 5.01 -6.19 4.02
CA THR A 75 5.60 -5.36 5.08
C THR A 75 6.54 -4.34 4.47
N GLY A 76 6.28 -3.05 4.73
CA GLY A 76 7.19 -1.96 4.43
C GLY A 76 7.73 -1.32 5.71
N VAL A 77 8.95 -0.82 5.67
CA VAL A 77 9.62 -0.17 6.81
C VAL A 77 10.14 1.21 6.41
N ILE A 78 9.72 2.23 7.15
CA ILE A 78 10.27 3.58 7.12
C ILE A 78 11.39 3.64 8.17
N LEU A 79 12.62 3.81 7.71
CA LEU A 79 13.82 3.82 8.57
C LEU A 79 13.98 5.14 9.32
N LYS A 80 14.88 5.17 10.30
CA LYS A 80 15.11 6.35 11.15
C LYS A 80 15.41 7.65 10.40
N ALA A 81 16.15 7.57 9.30
CA ALA A 81 16.53 8.73 8.50
C ALA A 81 15.48 9.13 7.45
N GLU A 82 14.36 8.39 7.35
CA GLU A 82 13.35 8.56 6.31
C GLU A 82 12.10 9.26 6.88
N LEU A 83 11.56 10.21 6.12
CA LEU A 83 10.26 10.86 6.37
C LEU A 83 10.12 11.53 7.75
N ASN A 84 11.22 11.94 8.38
CA ASN A 84 11.16 12.63 9.68
C ASN A 84 10.34 13.93 9.61
N GLY A 85 9.43 14.10 10.56
CA GLY A 85 8.47 15.21 10.62
C GLY A 85 7.30 15.07 9.63
N GLN A 86 7.26 14.04 8.80
CA GLN A 86 6.16 13.80 7.87
C GLN A 86 5.02 13.05 8.56
N SER A 87 3.79 13.33 8.13
CA SER A 87 2.57 12.76 8.68
C SER A 87 2.03 11.66 7.78
N ILE A 88 2.32 10.39 8.08
CA ILE A 88 1.94 9.28 7.21
C ILE A 88 0.50 8.87 7.52
N SER A 89 -0.36 8.85 6.50
CA SER A 89 -1.79 8.54 6.64
C SER A 89 -2.31 7.55 5.58
N GLU A 90 -1.48 7.16 4.62
CA GLU A 90 -1.81 6.13 3.63
C GLU A 90 -0.59 5.28 3.27
N ALA A 91 -0.86 4.03 2.87
CA ALA A 91 0.16 3.14 2.36
C ALA A 91 -0.43 2.17 1.32
N GLY A 92 0.34 1.88 0.28
CA GLY A 92 -0.08 1.06 -0.85
C GLY A 92 0.94 0.01 -1.24
N LEU A 93 0.49 -1.21 -1.51
CA LEU A 93 1.29 -2.26 -2.13
C LEU A 93 1.34 -2.06 -3.64
N LEU A 94 2.53 -2.14 -4.22
CA LEU A 94 2.73 -2.07 -5.65
C LEU A 94 3.41 -3.32 -6.18
N ASP A 95 3.03 -3.70 -7.39
CA ASP A 95 3.72 -4.74 -8.14
C ASP A 95 5.07 -4.25 -8.70
N ALA A 96 5.86 -5.18 -9.26
CA ALA A 96 7.19 -4.91 -9.83
C ALA A 96 7.18 -3.83 -10.93
N ASP A 97 6.06 -3.71 -11.65
CA ASP A 97 5.85 -2.70 -12.69
C ASP A 97 5.40 -1.35 -12.12
N GLY A 98 5.20 -1.26 -10.80
CA GLY A 98 4.83 -0.04 -10.10
C GLY A 98 3.35 0.29 -10.12
N ASN A 99 2.48 -0.67 -10.46
CA ASN A 99 1.04 -0.46 -10.39
C ASN A 99 0.52 -0.68 -8.97
N LEU A 100 -0.44 0.13 -8.55
CA LEU A 100 -1.11 -0.04 -7.26
C LEU A 100 -1.96 -1.32 -7.26
N VAL A 101 -1.71 -2.19 -6.28
CA VAL A 101 -2.38 -3.48 -6.11
C VAL A 101 -3.48 -3.39 -5.06
N GLY A 102 -3.15 -2.81 -3.92
CA GLY A 102 -4.09 -2.52 -2.85
C GLY A 102 -3.48 -1.53 -1.88
N PHE A 103 -4.33 -0.86 -1.11
CA PHE A 103 -3.90 0.21 -0.22
C PHE A 103 -4.87 0.36 0.95
N LYS A 104 -4.45 1.13 1.94
CA LYS A 104 -5.28 1.50 3.08
C LYS A 104 -4.98 2.93 3.50
N ASN A 105 -6.01 3.58 4.02
CA ASN A 105 -5.93 4.86 4.69
C ASN A 105 -6.06 4.67 6.20
N PHE A 106 -5.41 5.50 6.99
CA PHE A 106 -5.42 5.45 8.44
C PHE A 106 -5.21 6.84 9.05
N ALA A 107 -5.45 6.94 10.36
CA ALA A 107 -5.21 8.19 11.09
C ALA A 107 -3.71 8.56 11.01
N PRO A 108 -3.36 9.84 10.90
CA PRO A 108 -1.99 10.23 10.61
C PRO A 108 -1.04 9.83 11.73
N LYS A 109 0.15 9.38 11.34
CA LYS A 109 1.25 9.05 12.24
C LYS A 109 2.46 9.89 11.88
N ILE A 110 2.86 10.77 12.79
CA ILE A 110 4.03 11.62 12.61
C ILE A 110 5.27 10.77 12.82
N LYS A 111 6.16 10.73 11.83
CA LYS A 111 7.41 9.98 11.91
C LYS A 111 8.48 10.79 12.64
N GLU A 112 8.96 10.27 13.77
CA GLU A 112 10.04 10.87 14.56
C GLU A 112 11.40 10.28 14.22
N SER A 113 12.47 11.05 14.45
CA SER A 113 13.83 10.70 13.99
C SER A 113 14.50 9.49 14.66
N ASP A 114 14.03 9.09 15.83
CA ASP A 114 14.57 7.99 16.62
C ASP A 114 13.82 6.66 16.42
N GLU A 115 12.69 6.69 15.70
CA GLU A 115 11.79 5.55 15.48
C GLU A 115 11.90 4.96 14.06
N GLU A 116 11.49 3.70 13.90
CA GLU A 116 11.25 3.06 12.60
C GLU A 116 9.79 2.62 12.53
N TYR A 117 9.13 2.90 11.40
CA TYR A 117 7.70 2.60 11.25
C TYR A 117 7.52 1.40 10.32
N GLU A 118 7.00 0.33 10.88
CA GLU A 118 6.59 -0.85 10.13
C GLU A 118 5.10 -0.74 9.77
N ILE A 119 4.79 -0.86 8.48
CA ILE A 119 3.42 -0.96 7.99
C ILE A 119 3.21 -2.30 7.31
N LYS A 120 2.22 -3.04 7.82
CA LYS A 120 1.74 -4.29 7.23
C LYS A 120 0.42 -4.06 6.52
N ILE A 121 0.34 -4.52 5.28
CA ILE A 121 -0.89 -4.56 4.49
C ILE A 121 -1.16 -6.00 4.13
N LYS A 122 -2.21 -6.57 4.73
CA LYS A 122 -2.77 -7.86 4.36
C LYS A 122 -3.87 -7.64 3.34
N LEU A 123 -3.62 -8.03 2.10
CA LEU A 123 -4.57 -7.92 1.01
C LEU A 123 -5.25 -9.27 0.77
N LYS A 124 -6.58 -9.27 0.70
CA LYS A 124 -7.40 -10.47 0.44
C LYS A 124 -7.84 -10.48 -1.02
N PHE A 125 -7.93 -11.68 -1.61
CA PHE A 125 -8.34 -11.89 -3.00
C PHE A 125 -9.63 -12.70 -3.09
#